data_AF-A0AA39NL46-F1
#
_entry.id   AF-A0AA39NL46-F1
#
_cell.length_a   1.000
_cell.length_b   1.000
_cell.length_c   1.000
_cell.angle_alpha   90.00
_cell.angle_beta   90.00
_cell.angle_gamma   90.00
#
_symmetry.space_group_name_H-M   'P 1'
#
loop_
_entity.id
_entity.type
_entity.pdbx_description
1 polymer ?
#
loop_
_entity_poly.entity_id
_entity_poly.type
_entity_poly.pdbx_seq_one_letter_code
_entity_poly.pdbx_strand_id
1 'polypeptide(L)'
;MAYKPTKKSDFDARLALLLPDYSHASPDAQIIDLLQTNAPPTPIETKSLSATLSETPNRIAELDSLIDSTASLLRYLTNDGNQALENEANAKTILSPCCQLPNELLIDIFIRCLSVRDQLDSPLDPGAFHWTLSHVCRKWREVAIGTPEIW
;
A
#
# COMPACT_ATOMS: atom_id res chain seq x y z
N MET A 1 13.67 -20.46 18.43
CA MET A 1 13.61 -20.80 17.00
C MET A 1 15.05 -20.95 16.50
N ALA A 2 15.39 -22.05 15.84
CA ALA A 2 16.73 -22.20 15.26
C ALA A 2 16.90 -21.18 14.12
N TYR A 3 17.98 -20.41 14.17
CA TYR A 3 18.35 -19.47 13.11
C TYR A 3 18.53 -20.26 11.79
N LYS A 4 17.75 -19.93 10.76
CA LYS A 4 17.92 -20.49 9.42
C LYS A 4 18.67 -19.45 8.57
N PRO A 5 19.88 -19.75 8.09
CA PRO A 5 20.58 -18.84 7.19
C PRO A 5 19.80 -18.72 5.88
N THR A 6 19.35 -17.50 5.58
CA THR A 6 18.79 -17.14 4.28
C THR A 6 19.93 -16.85 3.31
N LYS A 7 19.85 -17.40 2.10
CA LYS A 7 20.84 -17.14 1.05
C LYS A 7 20.42 -15.93 0.25
N LYS A 8 21.38 -15.17 -0.29
CA LYS A 8 21.08 -14.05 -1.22
C LYS A 8 20.22 -14.48 -2.41
N SER A 9 20.36 -15.73 -2.86
CA SER A 9 19.55 -16.34 -3.92
C SER A 9 18.06 -16.47 -3.59
N ASP A 10 17.70 -16.37 -2.31
CA ASP A 10 16.31 -16.52 -1.86
C ASP A 10 15.51 -15.22 -2.04
N PHE A 11 16.18 -14.12 -2.43
CA PHE A 11 15.58 -12.81 -2.63
C PHE A 11 15.58 -12.41 -4.10
N ASP A 12 14.64 -11.53 -4.48
CA ASP A 12 14.67 -10.85 -5.79
C ASP A 12 16.04 -10.20 -6.00
N ALA A 13 16.61 -10.32 -7.21
CA ALA A 13 17.95 -9.84 -7.51
C ALA A 13 18.17 -8.36 -7.16
N ARG A 14 17.13 -7.53 -7.26
CA ARG A 14 17.19 -6.11 -6.90
C ARG A 14 17.31 -5.89 -5.40
N LEU A 15 16.70 -6.76 -4.59
CA LEU A 15 16.76 -6.72 -3.12
C LEU A 15 17.98 -7.46 -2.58
N ALA A 16 18.44 -8.50 -3.27
CA ALA A 16 19.63 -9.26 -2.90
C ALA A 16 20.91 -8.40 -2.86
N LEU A 17 20.95 -7.31 -3.64
CA LEU A 17 22.02 -6.32 -3.64
C LEU A 17 22.13 -5.53 -2.33
N LEU A 18 21.04 -5.44 -1.56
CA LEU A 18 21.00 -4.72 -0.28
C LEU A 18 21.48 -5.59 0.88
N LEU A 19 21.60 -6.90 0.68
CA LEU A 19 22.01 -7.82 1.73
C LEU A 19 23.53 -7.83 1.87
N PRO A 20 24.06 -7.83 3.10
CA PRO A 20 25.49 -8.02 3.33
C PRO A 20 25.97 -9.40 2.85
N ASP A 21 27.25 -9.50 2.49
CA ASP A 21 27.88 -10.75 2.02
C ASP A 21 28.16 -11.78 3.13
N TYR A 22 27.96 -11.41 4.39
CA TYR A 22 28.21 -12.29 5.53
C TYR A 22 26.96 -13.07 5.95
N SER A 23 27.15 -14.36 6.27
CA SER A 23 26.12 -15.18 6.93
C SER A 23 26.27 -15.04 8.44
N HIS A 24 25.17 -14.90 9.20
CA HIS A 24 25.26 -15.09 10.64
C HIS A 24 25.71 -16.54 10.89
N ALA A 25 26.96 -16.73 11.30
CA ALA A 25 27.41 -18.03 11.77
C ALA A 25 26.68 -18.34 13.07
N SER A 26 26.27 -19.59 13.25
CA SER A 26 25.90 -20.10 14.57
C SER A 26 27.01 -19.76 15.58
N PRO A 27 26.71 -19.53 16.88
CA PRO A 27 27.75 -19.39 17.89
C PRO A 27 28.79 -20.48 17.69
N ASP A 28 30.06 -20.07 17.60
CA ASP A 28 31.16 -21.01 17.37
C ASP A 28 31.09 -22.12 18.42
N ALA A 29 31.36 -23.37 18.04
CA ALA A 29 31.31 -24.51 18.96
C ALA A 29 32.21 -24.26 20.19
N GLN A 30 33.29 -23.50 20.01
CA GLN A 30 34.17 -23.00 21.08
C GLN A 30 33.47 -22.07 22.08
N ILE A 31 32.63 -21.15 21.62
CA ILE A 31 31.88 -20.24 22.50
C ILE A 31 30.88 -21.03 23.33
N ILE A 32 30.22 -22.02 22.71
CA ILE A 32 29.26 -22.88 23.40
C ILE A 32 29.96 -23.71 24.48
N ASP A 33 31.13 -24.29 24.18
CA ASP A 33 31.91 -25.09 25.15
C ASP A 33 32.40 -24.24 26.34
N LEU A 34 32.91 -23.03 26.09
CA LEU A 34 33.31 -22.10 27.16
C LEU A 34 32.12 -21.72 28.06
N LEU A 35 30.94 -21.50 27.49
CA LEU A 35 29.72 -21.22 28.25
C LEU A 35 29.25 -22.42 29.07
N GLN A 36 29.45 -23.64 28.57
CA GLN A 36 29.05 -24.88 29.27
C GLN A 36 30.02 -25.24 30.40
N THR A 37 31.32 -25.09 30.18
CA THR A 37 32.36 -25.49 31.14
C THR A 37 32.72 -24.40 32.14
N ASN A 38 32.38 -23.14 31.85
CA ASN A 38 32.85 -21.94 32.58
C ASN A 38 34.39 -21.91 32.74
N ALA A 39 35.12 -22.57 31.84
CA ALA A 39 36.57 -22.52 31.84
C ALA A 39 37.05 -21.10 31.49
N PRO A 40 38.14 -20.60 32.11
CA PRO A 40 38.70 -19.31 31.74
C PRO A 40 39.18 -19.35 30.29
N PRO A 41 38.81 -18.37 29.45
CA PRO A 41 39.21 -18.35 28.05
C PRO A 41 40.72 -18.18 27.92
N THR A 42 41.29 -18.83 26.92
CA THR A 42 42.69 -18.66 26.53
C THR A 42 42.94 -17.24 26.01
N PRO A 43 44.20 -16.77 25.95
CA PRO A 43 44.52 -15.44 25.42
C PRO A 43 44.05 -15.24 23.97
N ILE A 44 44.04 -16.30 23.16
CA ILE A 44 43.58 -16.28 21.76
C ILE A 44 42.07 -16.11 21.71
N GLU A 45 41.32 -16.88 22.50
CA GLU A 45 39.86 -16.76 22.61
C GLU A 45 39.46 -15.39 23.14
N THR A 46 40.17 -14.87 24.16
CA THR A 46 39.94 -13.53 24.71
C THR A 46 40.11 -12.45 23.64
N LYS A 47 41.16 -12.54 22.81
CA LYS A 47 41.38 -11.62 21.69
C LYS A 47 40.28 -11.73 20.63
N SER A 48 39.87 -12.95 20.26
CA SER A 48 38.78 -13.18 19.30
C SER A 48 37.43 -12.63 19.79
N LEU A 49 37.10 -12.88 21.07
CA LEU A 49 35.89 -12.36 21.72
C LEU A 49 35.91 -10.82 21.78
N SER A 50 37.05 -10.22 22.13
CA SER A 50 37.20 -8.76 22.15
C SER A 50 37.03 -8.12 20.77
N ALA A 51 37.56 -8.75 19.71
CA ALA A 51 37.38 -8.29 18.33
C ALA A 51 35.90 -8.35 17.92
N THR A 52 35.22 -9.45 18.26
CA THR A 52 33.78 -9.60 18.01
C THR A 52 32.97 -8.52 18.73
N LEU A 53 33.28 -8.26 20.02
CA LEU A 53 32.62 -7.21 20.80
C LEU A 53 32.84 -5.82 20.22
N SER A 54 34.03 -5.55 19.66
CA SER A 54 34.33 -4.27 19.02
C SER A 54 33.62 -4.08 17.68
N GLU A 55 33.36 -5.15 16.93
CA GLU A 55 32.74 -5.10 15.60
C GLU A 55 31.21 -5.14 15.65
N THR A 56 30.64 -5.76 16.68
CA THR A 56 29.19 -5.96 16.85
C THR A 56 28.36 -4.67 16.75
N PRO A 57 28.73 -3.54 17.39
CA PRO A 57 27.94 -2.32 17.31
C PRO A 57 27.81 -1.76 15.89
N ASN A 58 28.89 -1.80 15.10
CA ASN A 58 28.87 -1.33 13.71
C ASN A 58 27.96 -2.22 12.85
N ARG A 59 28.01 -3.53 13.08
CA ARG A 59 27.13 -4.50 12.39
C ARG A 59 25.66 -4.29 12.72
N ILE A 60 25.34 -4.05 14.00
CA ILE A 60 23.96 -3.74 14.42
C ILE A 60 23.48 -2.46 13.74
N ALA A 61 24.30 -1.40 13.74
CA ALA A 61 23.95 -0.14 13.10
C ALA A 61 23.73 -0.27 11.58
N GLU A 62 24.54 -1.08 10.89
CA GLU A 62 24.35 -1.40 9.47
C GLU A 62 23.00 -2.10 9.22
N LEU A 63 22.69 -3.12 10.03
CA LEU A 63 21.44 -3.87 9.92
C LEU A 63 20.21 -2.98 10.21
N ASP A 64 20.27 -2.14 11.24
CA ASP A 64 19.19 -1.20 11.57
C ASP A 64 18.96 -0.23 10.40
N SER A 65 20.03 0.28 9.79
CA SER A 65 19.93 1.16 8.60
C SER A 65 19.28 0.45 7.41
N LEU A 66 19.61 -0.83 7.18
CA LEU A 66 19.00 -1.64 6.13
C LEU A 66 17.53 -1.95 6.42
N ILE A 67 17.17 -2.20 7.68
CA ILE A 67 15.78 -2.39 8.12
C ILE A 67 14.97 -1.11 7.83
N ASP A 68 15.46 0.05 8.24
CA ASP A 68 14.77 1.33 8.02
C ASP A 68 14.59 1.66 6.54
N SER A 69 15.63 1.38 5.74
CA SER A 69 15.61 1.58 4.28
C SER A 69 14.59 0.63 3.62
N THR A 70 14.59 -0.64 4.01
CA THR A 70 13.66 -1.65 3.47
C THR A 70 12.22 -1.36 3.88
N ALA A 71 11.99 -0.94 5.12
CA ALA A 71 10.67 -0.52 5.59
C ALA A 71 10.13 0.68 4.80
N SER A 72 11.00 1.65 4.50
CA SER A 72 10.66 2.80 3.66
C SER A 72 10.31 2.39 2.23
N LEU A 73 11.09 1.49 1.64
CA LEU A 73 10.81 0.93 0.31
C LEU A 73 9.49 0.15 0.28
N LEU A 74 9.23 -0.69 1.27
CA LEU A 74 7.99 -1.44 1.39
C LEU A 74 6.78 -0.49 1.47
N ARG A 75 6.87 0.56 2.29
CA ARG A 75 5.82 1.57 2.40
C ARG A 75 5.57 2.27 1.06
N TYR A 76 6.64 2.63 0.35
CA TYR A 76 6.53 3.24 -0.98
C TYR A 76 5.82 2.31 -1.98
N LEU A 77 6.29 1.07 -2.12
CA LEU A 77 5.71 0.10 -3.07
C LEU A 77 4.25 -0.22 -2.75
N THR A 78 3.90 -0.30 -1.46
CA THR A 78 2.52 -0.50 -1.01
C THR A 78 1.64 0.69 -1.40
N ASN A 79 2.12 1.92 -1.17
CA ASN A 79 1.37 3.12 -1.53
C ASN A 79 1.19 3.24 -3.05
N ASP A 80 2.24 2.99 -3.82
CA ASP A 80 2.19 3.05 -5.28
C ASP A 80 1.23 2.00 -5.86
N GLY A 81 1.26 0.78 -5.33
CA GLY A 81 0.30 -0.27 -5.69
C GLY A 81 -1.16 0.12 -5.40
N ASN A 82 -1.42 0.71 -4.23
CA ASN A 82 -2.76 1.20 -3.89
C ASN A 82 -3.20 2.33 -4.81
N GLN A 83 -2.30 3.26 -5.14
CA GLN A 83 -2.60 4.36 -6.07
C GLN A 83 -2.92 3.84 -7.47
N ALA A 84 -2.21 2.81 -7.93
CA ALA A 84 -2.48 2.18 -9.22
C ALA A 84 -3.89 1.56 -9.28
N LEU A 85 -4.34 0.90 -8.21
CA LEU A 85 -5.70 0.36 -8.10
C LEU A 85 -6.76 1.46 -8.10
N GLU A 86 -6.52 2.56 -7.38
CA GLU A 86 -7.43 3.71 -7.38
C GLU A 86 -7.53 4.36 -8.78
N ASN A 87 -6.38 4.51 -9.45
CA ASN A 87 -6.33 5.04 -10.82
C ASN A 87 -7.11 4.15 -11.80
N GLU A 88 -7.01 2.83 -11.67
CA GLU A 88 -7.77 1.89 -12.48
C GLU A 88 -9.29 2.04 -12.23
N ALA A 89 -9.71 2.12 -10.97
CA ALA A 89 -11.12 2.31 -10.61
C ALA A 89 -11.69 3.65 -11.14
N ASN A 90 -10.90 4.72 -11.03
CA ASN A 90 -11.25 6.04 -11.56
C ASN A 90 -11.36 6.00 -13.09
N ALA A 91 -10.42 5.37 -13.78
CA ALA A 91 -10.47 5.20 -15.24
C ALA A 91 -11.72 4.42 -15.67
N LYS A 92 -12.04 3.30 -15.00
CA LYS A 92 -13.28 2.54 -15.26
C LYS A 92 -14.54 3.38 -15.07
N THR A 93 -14.57 4.21 -14.03
CA THR A 93 -15.70 5.12 -13.76
C THR A 93 -15.86 6.16 -14.87
N ILE A 94 -14.77 6.83 -15.26
CA ILE A 94 -14.77 7.83 -16.34
C ILE A 94 -15.17 7.20 -17.68
N LEU A 95 -14.72 5.98 -17.93
CA LEU A 95 -15.03 5.23 -19.15
C LEU A 95 -16.40 4.55 -19.11
N SER A 96 -17.14 4.65 -18.02
CA SER A 96 -18.48 4.07 -17.92
C SER A 96 -19.46 4.80 -18.84
N PRO A 97 -20.47 4.10 -19.38
CA PRO A 97 -21.48 4.72 -20.24
C PRO A 97 -22.14 5.96 -19.61
N CYS A 98 -22.45 5.90 -18.31
CA CYS A 98 -23.12 6.99 -17.59
C CYS A 98 -22.33 8.32 -17.61
N CYS A 99 -21.01 8.26 -17.68
CA CYS A 99 -20.16 9.45 -17.79
C CYS A 99 -20.02 9.95 -19.24
N GLN A 100 -20.18 9.07 -20.22
CA GLN A 100 -19.98 9.38 -21.64
C GLN A 100 -21.26 9.75 -22.40
N LEU A 101 -22.45 9.50 -21.83
CA LEU A 101 -23.72 9.83 -22.48
C LEU A 101 -23.78 11.31 -22.90
N PRO A 102 -24.16 11.63 -24.14
CA PRO A 102 -24.46 13.00 -24.56
C PRO A 102 -25.56 13.64 -23.70
N ASN A 103 -25.61 14.96 -23.68
CA ASN A 103 -26.58 15.69 -22.85
C ASN A 103 -28.02 15.38 -23.28
N GLU A 104 -28.27 15.26 -24.58
CA GLU A 104 -29.58 14.90 -25.13
C GLU A 104 -30.08 13.55 -24.60
N LEU A 105 -29.21 12.53 -24.54
CA LEU A 105 -29.58 11.22 -24.02
C LEU A 105 -29.78 11.26 -22.50
N LEU A 106 -29.01 12.08 -21.77
CA LEU A 106 -29.23 12.28 -20.34
C LEU A 106 -30.59 12.93 -20.07
N ILE A 107 -30.95 13.96 -20.83
CA ILE A 107 -32.26 14.63 -20.74
C ILE A 107 -33.38 13.62 -20.98
N ASP A 108 -33.30 12.86 -22.08
CA ASP A 108 -34.30 11.85 -22.42
C ASP A 108 -34.46 10.80 -21.30
N ILE A 109 -33.34 10.36 -20.70
CA ILE A 109 -33.36 9.44 -19.56
C ILE A 109 -34.04 10.10 -18.35
N PHE A 110 -33.68 11.33 -18.01
CA PHE A 110 -34.23 12.04 -16.86
C PHE A 110 -35.75 12.23 -16.98
N ILE A 111 -36.23 12.70 -18.12
CA ILE A 111 -37.67 12.90 -18.39
C ILE A 111 -38.43 11.58 -18.33
N ARG A 112 -37.88 10.50 -18.91
CA ARG A 112 -38.48 9.17 -18.80
C ARG A 112 -38.53 8.70 -17.36
N CYS A 113 -37.46 8.86 -16.59
CA CYS A 113 -37.45 8.49 -15.17
C CYS A 113 -38.45 9.31 -14.35
N LEU A 114 -38.59 10.62 -14.62
CA LEU A 114 -39.62 11.47 -14.00
C LEU A 114 -41.03 10.94 -14.29
N SER A 115 -41.32 10.63 -15.55
CA SER A 115 -42.63 10.10 -15.96
C SER A 115 -42.99 8.76 -15.31
N VAL A 116 -41.99 7.94 -14.97
CA VAL A 116 -42.20 6.65 -14.28
C VAL A 116 -42.34 6.82 -12.77
N ARG A 117 -41.71 7.84 -12.17
CA ARG A 117 -41.81 8.13 -10.73
C ARG A 117 -43.00 9.01 -10.34
N ASP A 118 -43.83 9.36 -11.32
CA ASP A 118 -45.10 10.10 -11.26
C ASP A 118 -45.49 10.71 -9.88
N GLN A 119 -45.34 12.03 -9.77
CA GLN A 119 -46.16 12.98 -8.99
C GLN A 119 -46.27 12.87 -7.46
N LEU A 120 -45.59 11.95 -6.77
CA LEU A 120 -45.74 11.84 -5.30
C LEU A 120 -44.83 12.79 -4.51
N ASP A 121 -43.69 13.17 -5.08
CA ASP A 121 -42.71 13.98 -4.38
C ASP A 121 -43.01 15.47 -4.56
N SER A 122 -43.20 16.18 -3.44
CA SER A 122 -43.28 17.63 -3.43
C SER A 122 -42.01 18.21 -4.07
N PRO A 123 -42.09 19.25 -4.94
CA PRO A 123 -40.90 19.92 -5.47
C PRO A 123 -39.96 20.43 -4.38
N LEU A 124 -40.51 20.67 -3.18
CA LEU A 124 -39.79 21.13 -2.00
C LEU A 124 -39.19 20.00 -1.15
N ASP A 125 -39.47 18.73 -1.45
CA ASP A 125 -38.84 17.60 -0.77
C ASP A 125 -37.37 17.47 -1.22
N PRO A 126 -36.38 17.61 -0.32
CA PRO A 126 -34.97 17.42 -0.66
C PRO A 126 -34.65 16.01 -1.18
N GLY A 127 -35.50 15.02 -0.87
CA GLY A 127 -35.38 13.64 -1.35
C GLY A 127 -35.89 13.42 -2.78
N ALA A 128 -36.56 14.42 -3.37
CA ALA A 128 -37.20 14.26 -4.66
C ALA A 128 -36.20 13.97 -5.78
N PHE A 129 -36.69 13.29 -6.82
CA PHE A 129 -35.84 12.79 -7.89
C PHE A 129 -35.07 13.89 -8.64
N HIS A 130 -35.69 15.04 -8.90
CA HIS A 130 -35.05 16.18 -9.57
C HIS A 130 -33.85 16.73 -8.77
N TRP A 131 -33.95 16.81 -7.45
CA TRP A 131 -32.82 17.15 -6.59
C TRP A 131 -31.75 16.08 -6.63
N THR A 132 -32.13 14.80 -6.54
CA THR A 132 -31.20 13.67 -6.57
C THR A 132 -30.34 13.66 -7.84
N LEU A 133 -30.92 13.94 -9.01
CA LEU A 133 -30.19 14.05 -10.27
C LEU A 133 -29.06 15.08 -10.21
N SER A 134 -29.31 16.21 -9.54
CA SER A 134 -28.34 17.30 -9.39
C SER A 134 -27.17 16.96 -8.44
N HIS A 135 -27.26 15.86 -7.69
CA HIS A 135 -26.23 15.42 -6.74
C HIS A 135 -25.33 14.29 -7.26
N VAL A 136 -25.62 13.73 -8.44
CA VAL A 136 -24.83 12.61 -9.00
C VAL A 136 -23.43 13.04 -9.44
N CYS A 137 -23.33 14.00 -10.34
CA CYS A 137 -22.06 14.57 -10.78
C CYS A 137 -22.25 15.98 -11.36
N ARG A 138 -21.16 16.71 -11.63
CA ARG A 138 -21.21 18.07 -12.19
C ARG A 138 -22.00 18.13 -13.51
N LYS A 139 -21.75 17.19 -14.43
CA LYS A 139 -22.44 17.14 -15.74
C LYS A 139 -23.94 16.92 -15.58
N TRP A 140 -24.35 15.98 -14.72
CA TRP A 140 -25.76 15.72 -14.46
C TRP A 140 -26.45 16.92 -13.82
N ARG A 141 -25.77 17.63 -12.91
CA ARG A 141 -26.26 18.88 -12.34
C ARG A 141 -26.48 19.96 -13.37
N GLU A 142 -25.49 20.20 -14.23
CA GLU A 142 -25.57 21.21 -15.30
C GLU A 142 -26.74 20.90 -16.25
N VAL A 143 -26.88 19.63 -16.65
CA VAL A 143 -27.99 19.18 -17.50
C VAL A 143 -29.34 19.32 -16.79
N ALA A 144 -29.45 18.88 -15.53
CA ALA A 144 -30.71 18.93 -14.78
C ALA A 144 -31.19 20.37 -14.54
N ILE A 145 -30.29 21.27 -14.13
CA ILE A 145 -30.62 22.69 -13.93
C ILE A 145 -30.94 23.37 -15.26
N GLY A 146 -30.25 23.00 -16.34
CA GLY A 146 -30.45 23.57 -17.67
C GLY A 146 -31.68 23.05 -18.42
N THR A 147 -32.43 22.11 -17.87
CA THR A 147 -33.61 21.49 -18.50
C THR A 147 -34.86 21.85 -17.70
N PRO A 148 -35.64 22.88 -18.11
CA PRO A 148 -36.81 23.35 -17.37
C PRO A 148 -37.87 22.28 -17.12
N GLU A 149 -38.01 21.30 -18.02
CA GLU A 149 -39.00 20.22 -17.95
C GLU A 149 -38.79 19.24 -16.77
N ILE A 150 -37.68 19.39 -16.02
CA ILE A 150 -37.34 18.57 -14.85
C ILE A 150 -37.89 19.15 -13.53
N TRP A 151 -38.24 20.45 -13.50
CA TRP A 151 -38.62 21.20 -12.28
C TRP A 151 -40.10 21.58 -12.28
#